data_AF-A0A948D4K1-F1
#
_entry.id   AF-A0A948D4K1-F1
#
_cell.length_a   1.000
_cell.length_b   1.000
_cell.length_c   1.000
_cell.angle_alpha   90.00
_cell.angle_beta   90.00
_cell.angle_gamma   90.00
#
_symmetry.space_group_name_H-M   'P 1'
#
loop_
_entity.id
_entity.type
_entity.pdbx_description
1 polymer ?
#
loop_
_entity_poly.entity_id
_entity_poly.type
_entity_poly.pdbx_seq_one_letter_code
_entity_poly.pdbx_strand_id
1 'polypeptide(L)'
;RYTHWFNKRHDRVGHLFQGRYKAILIDKDAYLSKLIRYIHLNPVRANMVSDPIDYPLSSHAAYTGRVKSPCWLSVDQGLGQFGKTEFAAQAAYLHFMGQTTEEELLEQLRHGTKQGRILGNKDFIKGALKQNKEKVSTEITIEQIVDVVAKVYQVSPMELTSASRARHPAEARAIIALIGMDHCDFSLSDFTHYFNRNMPSMSRLVKDVRTRLTKSQSMHERMEHIKDQITTISEA
;
A
#
# COMPACT_ATOMS: atom_id res chain seq x y z
N ARG A 1 24.01 8.76 -2.19
CA ARG A 1 25.38 8.48 -2.68
C ARG A 1 25.51 7.05 -3.24
N TYR A 2 25.10 5.99 -2.53
CA TYR A 2 25.18 4.60 -3.03
C TYR A 2 24.38 4.32 -4.31
N THR A 3 23.11 4.72 -4.39
CA THR A 3 22.25 4.47 -5.57
C THR A 3 22.84 5.01 -6.87
N HIS A 4 23.40 6.23 -6.86
CA HIS A 4 24.06 6.81 -8.04
C HIS A 4 25.33 6.05 -8.44
N TRP A 5 26.15 5.63 -7.48
CA TRP A 5 27.35 4.84 -7.75
C TRP A 5 26.99 3.48 -8.36
N PHE A 6 26.01 2.77 -7.77
CA PHE A 6 25.54 1.47 -8.26
C PHE A 6 24.97 1.58 -9.67
N ASN A 7 24.11 2.56 -9.90
CA ASN A 7 23.51 2.84 -11.20
C ASN A 7 24.55 3.15 -12.27
N LYS A 8 25.55 3.99 -11.95
CA LYS A 8 26.65 4.29 -12.87
C LYS A 8 27.53 3.07 -13.16
N ARG A 9 27.72 2.17 -12.19
CA ARG A 9 28.50 0.94 -12.36
C ARG A 9 27.80 -0.11 -13.21
N HIS A 10 26.47 -0.17 -13.15
CA HIS A 10 25.66 -1.23 -13.81
C HIS A 10 24.84 -0.71 -14.99
N ASP A 11 25.09 0.52 -15.45
CA ASP A 11 24.36 1.19 -16.53
C ASP A 11 22.82 1.16 -16.32
N ARG A 12 22.39 1.47 -15.10
CA ARG A 12 20.97 1.54 -14.72
C ARG A 12 20.59 2.98 -14.39
N VAL A 13 19.33 3.31 -14.58
CA VAL A 13 18.74 4.60 -14.17
C VAL A 13 17.61 4.39 -13.17
N GLY A 14 17.34 5.38 -12.33
CA GLY A 14 16.23 5.36 -11.36
C GLY A 14 16.61 4.94 -9.93
N HIS A 15 15.61 4.63 -9.11
CA HIS A 15 15.83 4.20 -7.73
C HIS A 15 16.38 2.77 -7.67
N LEU A 16 17.28 2.51 -6.72
CA LEU A 16 17.86 1.17 -6.52
C LEU A 16 16.77 0.13 -6.20
N PHE A 17 15.74 0.55 -5.47
CA PHE A 17 14.58 -0.25 -5.14
C PHE A 17 13.34 0.32 -5.82
N GLN A 18 12.45 -0.55 -6.30
CA GLN A 18 11.22 -0.19 -7.02
C GLN A 18 10.11 0.42 -6.14
N GLY A 19 10.45 1.02 -5.00
CA GLY A 19 9.50 1.69 -4.12
C GLY A 19 9.79 1.52 -2.64
N ARG A 20 8.86 1.98 -1.80
CA ARG A 20 8.87 1.74 -0.36
C ARG A 20 8.36 0.33 -0.06
N TYR A 21 8.82 -0.25 1.04
CA TYR A 21 8.27 -1.48 1.57
C TYR A 21 6.75 -1.38 1.76
N LYS A 22 6.02 -2.40 1.31
CA LYS A 22 4.57 -2.54 1.48
C LYS A 22 4.30 -3.79 2.33
N ALA A 23 3.54 -3.65 3.39
CA ALA A 23 2.96 -4.77 4.14
C ALA A 23 1.49 -4.90 3.71
N ILE A 24 1.16 -5.98 3.02
CA ILE A 24 -0.18 -6.23 2.47
C ILE A 24 -0.74 -7.44 3.20
N LEU A 25 -1.90 -7.29 3.84
CA LEU A 25 -2.65 -8.39 4.41
C LEU A 25 -3.26 -9.19 3.26
N ILE A 26 -2.99 -10.49 3.22
CA ILE A 26 -3.49 -11.37 2.17
C ILE A 26 -4.37 -12.47 2.74
N ASP A 27 -5.47 -12.75 2.05
CA ASP A 27 -6.21 -14.00 2.19
C ASP A 27 -5.35 -15.12 1.58
N LYS A 28 -4.77 -15.96 2.44
CA LYS A 28 -3.79 -16.97 2.05
C LYS A 28 -4.30 -17.85 0.90
N ASP A 29 -5.53 -18.33 1.01
CA ASP A 29 -6.03 -19.34 0.08
C ASP A 29 -6.50 -18.71 -1.23
N ALA A 30 -7.25 -17.61 -1.15
CA ALA A 30 -7.71 -16.89 -2.33
C ALA A 30 -6.55 -16.28 -3.12
N TYR A 31 -5.47 -15.86 -2.45
CA TYR A 31 -4.31 -15.23 -3.08
C TYR A 31 -3.34 -16.25 -3.71
N LEU A 32 -3.07 -17.37 -3.03
CA LEU A 32 -2.04 -18.32 -3.45
C LEU A 32 -2.32 -18.94 -4.82
N SER A 33 -3.53 -19.45 -5.06
CA SER A 33 -3.92 -20.01 -6.37
C SER A 33 -3.69 -19.02 -7.53
N LYS A 34 -4.10 -17.76 -7.32
CA LYS A 34 -3.94 -16.68 -8.29
C LYS A 34 -2.47 -16.34 -8.53
N LEU A 35 -1.66 -16.32 -7.47
CA LEU A 35 -0.21 -16.08 -7.57
C LEU A 35 0.50 -17.20 -8.33
N ILE A 36 0.18 -18.47 -8.05
CA ILE A 36 0.73 -19.62 -8.76
C ILE A 36 0.46 -19.49 -10.26
N ARG A 37 -0.80 -19.19 -10.62
CA ARG A 37 -1.19 -18.99 -12.01
C ARG A 37 -0.48 -17.80 -12.66
N TYR A 38 -0.36 -16.68 -11.94
CA TYR A 38 0.42 -15.52 -12.41
C TYR A 38 1.85 -15.93 -12.77
N ILE A 39 2.54 -16.63 -11.86
CA ILE A 39 3.93 -17.06 -12.06
C ILE A 39 4.03 -18.00 -13.26
N HIS A 40 3.18 -19.01 -13.34
CA HIS A 40 3.22 -20.01 -14.42
C HIS A 40 2.85 -19.44 -15.79
N LEU A 41 2.01 -18.40 -15.87
CA LEU A 41 1.68 -17.71 -17.13
C LEU A 41 2.65 -16.59 -17.51
N ASN A 42 3.59 -16.20 -16.64
CA ASN A 42 4.53 -15.13 -16.96
C ASN A 42 5.37 -15.37 -18.22
N PRO A 43 5.90 -16.59 -18.48
CA PRO A 43 6.62 -16.87 -19.72
C PRO A 43 5.77 -16.64 -20.98
N VAL A 44 4.50 -17.03 -20.95
CA VAL A 44 3.55 -16.79 -22.05
C VAL A 44 3.32 -15.30 -22.24
N ARG A 45 3.07 -14.58 -21.14
CA ARG A 45 2.82 -13.13 -21.17
C ARG A 45 4.04 -12.32 -21.62
N ALA A 46 5.24 -12.83 -21.34
CA ALA A 46 6.50 -12.24 -21.81
C ALA A 46 6.81 -12.60 -23.27
N ASN A 47 5.89 -13.29 -23.97
CA ASN A 47 6.05 -13.81 -25.33
C ASN A 47 7.30 -14.70 -25.49
N MET A 48 7.68 -15.42 -24.42
CA MET A 48 8.82 -16.36 -24.45
C MET A 48 8.40 -17.73 -24.97
N VAL A 49 7.15 -18.14 -24.70
CA VAL A 49 6.56 -19.43 -25.11
C VAL A 49 5.07 -19.24 -25.41
N SER A 50 4.46 -20.12 -26.21
CA SER A 50 3.01 -20.11 -26.49
C SER A 50 2.19 -20.81 -25.41
N ASP A 51 2.73 -21.86 -24.79
CA ASP A 51 2.08 -22.63 -23.73
C ASP A 51 2.98 -22.58 -22.47
N PRO A 52 2.42 -22.38 -21.26
CA PRO A 52 3.22 -22.38 -20.03
C PRO A 52 4.00 -23.68 -19.79
N ILE A 53 3.58 -24.80 -20.39
CA ILE A 53 4.26 -26.09 -20.29
C ILE A 53 5.60 -26.13 -21.03
N ASP A 54 5.77 -25.28 -22.04
CA ASP A 54 6.96 -25.24 -22.87
C ASP A 54 8.12 -24.48 -22.22
N TYR A 55 7.88 -23.83 -21.06
CA TYR A 55 8.92 -23.10 -20.34
C TYR A 55 9.61 -24.01 -19.30
N PRO A 56 10.87 -24.43 -19.55
CA PRO A 56 11.52 -25.48 -18.75
C PRO A 56 11.87 -25.05 -17.32
N LEU A 57 11.97 -23.75 -17.06
CA LEU A 57 12.32 -23.20 -15.75
C LEU A 57 11.10 -22.86 -14.89
N SER A 58 9.92 -23.39 -15.22
CA SER A 58 8.70 -23.25 -14.44
C SER A 58 8.35 -24.55 -13.72
N SER A 59 7.81 -24.43 -12.51
CA SER A 59 7.20 -25.56 -11.78
C SER A 59 5.88 -26.04 -12.41
N HIS A 60 5.37 -25.37 -13.44
CA HIS A 60 4.11 -25.72 -14.10
C HIS A 60 4.05 -27.20 -14.51
N ALA A 61 5.13 -27.75 -15.09
CA ALA A 61 5.17 -29.16 -15.49
C ALA A 61 5.04 -30.17 -14.33
N ALA A 62 5.53 -29.79 -13.14
CA ALA A 62 5.34 -30.59 -11.93
C ALA A 62 3.89 -30.49 -11.43
N TYR A 63 3.27 -29.30 -11.54
CA TYR A 63 1.86 -29.11 -11.19
C TYR A 63 0.89 -29.85 -12.12
N THR A 64 1.29 -30.14 -13.37
CA THR A 64 0.47 -30.92 -14.31
C THR A 64 0.75 -32.42 -14.26
N GLY A 65 1.64 -32.88 -13.38
CA GLY A 65 2.03 -34.30 -13.31
C GLY A 65 2.86 -34.80 -14.51
N ARG A 66 3.33 -33.92 -15.41
CA ARG A 66 4.15 -34.33 -16.56
C ARG A 66 5.59 -34.68 -16.15
N VAL A 67 6.06 -34.06 -15.08
CA VAL A 67 7.38 -34.30 -14.50
C VAL A 67 7.22 -34.60 -13.02
N LYS A 68 7.98 -35.56 -12.50
CA LYS A 68 8.01 -35.84 -11.07
C LYS A 68 8.56 -34.62 -10.32
N SER A 69 7.85 -34.16 -9.31
CA SER A 69 8.31 -33.04 -8.49
C SER A 69 9.65 -33.38 -7.82
N PRO A 70 10.69 -32.54 -7.96
CA PRO A 70 11.92 -32.68 -7.19
C PRO A 70 11.65 -32.62 -5.68
N CYS A 71 12.51 -33.23 -4.86
CA CYS A 71 12.32 -33.26 -3.40
C CYS A 71 12.31 -31.88 -2.73
N TRP A 72 12.88 -30.87 -3.38
CA TRP A 72 12.89 -29.48 -2.91
C TRP A 72 11.66 -28.67 -3.36
N LEU A 73 10.82 -29.21 -4.25
CA LEU A 73 9.62 -28.54 -4.75
C LEU A 73 8.36 -29.14 -4.12
N SER A 74 7.66 -28.33 -3.33
CA SER A 74 6.35 -28.67 -2.77
C SER A 74 5.23 -28.22 -3.72
N VAL A 75 4.58 -29.18 -4.39
CA VAL A 75 3.38 -28.93 -5.21
C VAL A 75 2.09 -29.13 -4.41
N ASP A 76 2.14 -29.89 -3.32
CA ASP A 76 0.96 -30.34 -2.57
C ASP A 76 0.17 -29.19 -1.95
N GLN A 77 0.84 -28.14 -1.44
CA GLN A 77 0.14 -26.98 -0.87
C GLN A 77 -0.62 -26.18 -1.94
N GLY A 78 -0.06 -26.06 -3.13
CA GLY A 78 -0.71 -25.38 -4.24
C GLY A 78 -1.85 -26.20 -4.83
N LEU A 79 -1.60 -27.49 -5.09
CA LEU A 79 -2.59 -28.42 -5.63
C LEU A 79 -3.72 -28.74 -4.65
N GLY A 80 -3.45 -28.73 -3.34
CA GLY A 80 -4.45 -28.98 -2.30
C GLY A 80 -5.62 -27.98 -2.29
N GLN A 81 -5.46 -26.83 -2.95
CA GLN A 81 -6.56 -25.86 -3.14
C GLN A 81 -7.56 -26.28 -4.21
N PHE A 82 -7.20 -27.23 -5.07
CA PHE A 82 -7.98 -27.65 -6.24
C PHE A 82 -8.66 -29.01 -6.06
N GLY A 83 -8.25 -29.83 -5.09
CA GLY A 83 -8.85 -31.14 -4.85
C GLY A 83 -8.18 -31.93 -3.74
N LYS A 84 -8.87 -32.97 -3.26
CA LYS A 84 -8.38 -33.88 -2.21
C LYS A 84 -7.47 -34.99 -2.73
N THR A 85 -7.65 -35.37 -3.99
CA THR A 85 -6.82 -36.37 -4.67
C THR A 85 -5.94 -35.68 -5.69
N GLU A 86 -4.74 -36.21 -5.91
CA GLU A 86 -3.77 -35.66 -6.84
C GLU A 86 -4.37 -35.48 -8.25
N PHE A 87 -5.04 -36.51 -8.76
CA PHE A 87 -5.68 -36.47 -10.08
C PHE A 87 -6.76 -35.37 -10.19
N ALA A 88 -7.66 -35.26 -9.19
CA ALA A 88 -8.70 -34.25 -9.21
C ALA A 88 -8.12 -32.83 -9.08
N ALA A 89 -7.10 -32.67 -8.23
CA ALA A 89 -6.42 -31.41 -8.04
C ALA A 89 -5.70 -30.94 -9.32
N GLN A 90 -4.98 -31.82 -10.01
CA GLN A 90 -4.30 -31.52 -11.27
C GLN A 90 -5.29 -31.13 -12.37
N ALA A 91 -6.41 -31.84 -12.49
CA ALA A 91 -7.46 -31.54 -13.47
C ALA A 91 -8.12 -30.17 -13.21
N ALA A 92 -8.49 -29.89 -11.96
CA ALA A 92 -9.08 -28.61 -11.57
C ALA A 92 -8.08 -27.45 -11.69
N TYR A 93 -6.80 -27.70 -11.40
CA TYR A 93 -5.71 -26.75 -11.62
C TYR A 93 -5.55 -26.41 -13.12
N LEU A 94 -5.51 -27.41 -14.01
CA LEU A 94 -5.42 -27.19 -15.45
C LEU A 94 -6.62 -26.40 -15.98
N HIS A 95 -7.83 -26.74 -15.51
CA HIS A 95 -9.03 -25.98 -15.84
C HIS A 95 -8.89 -24.52 -15.40
N PHE A 96 -8.44 -24.27 -14.17
CA PHE A 96 -8.20 -22.93 -13.64
C PHE A 96 -7.14 -22.13 -14.43
N MET A 97 -6.10 -22.80 -14.93
CA MET A 97 -5.07 -22.18 -15.79
C MET A 97 -5.62 -21.71 -17.14
N GLY A 98 -6.56 -22.46 -17.71
CA GLY A 98 -7.18 -22.17 -19.01
C GLY A 98 -8.34 -21.16 -18.99
N GLN A 99 -8.86 -20.80 -17.81
CA GLN A 99 -9.89 -19.76 -17.69
C GLN A 99 -9.35 -18.39 -18.13
N THR A 100 -10.16 -17.49 -18.68
CA THR A 100 -9.71 -16.11 -18.94
C THR A 100 -9.63 -15.36 -17.60
N THR A 101 -8.52 -14.67 -17.33
CA THR A 101 -8.40 -13.85 -16.11
C THR A 101 -8.94 -12.45 -16.37
N GLU A 102 -9.73 -11.94 -15.44
CA GLU A 102 -10.06 -10.52 -15.35
C GLU A 102 -8.76 -9.70 -15.26
N GLU A 103 -8.52 -8.79 -16.21
CA GLU A 103 -7.39 -7.85 -16.20
C GLU A 103 -7.29 -7.10 -14.86
N GLU A 104 -8.44 -6.86 -14.23
CA GLU A 104 -8.60 -6.24 -12.92
C GLU A 104 -7.88 -6.99 -11.79
N LEU A 105 -7.79 -8.32 -11.86
CA LEU A 105 -7.09 -9.12 -10.85
C LEU A 105 -5.57 -9.04 -11.01
N LEU A 106 -5.09 -8.99 -12.26
CA LEU A 106 -3.66 -8.79 -12.55
C LEU A 106 -3.22 -7.40 -12.12
N GLU A 107 -4.09 -6.40 -12.27
CA GLU A 107 -3.88 -5.05 -11.77
C GLU A 107 -3.79 -5.03 -10.24
N GLN A 108 -4.65 -5.76 -9.54
CA GLN A 108 -4.58 -5.91 -8.08
C GLN A 108 -3.28 -6.58 -7.60
N LEU A 109 -2.78 -7.61 -8.29
CA LEU A 109 -1.50 -8.25 -7.97
C LEU A 109 -0.29 -7.33 -8.23
N ARG A 110 -0.37 -6.48 -9.26
CA ARG A 110 0.73 -5.59 -9.68
C ARG A 110 0.81 -4.31 -8.88
N HIS A 111 -0.32 -3.65 -8.67
CA HIS A 111 -0.38 -2.30 -8.12
C HIS A 111 -0.93 -2.27 -6.68
N GLY A 112 -1.63 -3.33 -6.26
CA GLY A 112 -2.45 -3.33 -5.05
C GLY A 112 -3.76 -2.58 -5.27
N THR A 113 -4.72 -2.71 -4.36
CA THR A 113 -5.93 -1.87 -4.36
C THR A 113 -5.57 -0.40 -4.11
N LYS A 114 -6.45 0.57 -4.44
CA LYS A 114 -6.20 2.01 -4.22
C LYS A 114 -5.85 2.39 -2.77
N GLN A 115 -6.16 1.53 -1.79
CA GLN A 115 -5.75 1.64 -0.38
C GLN A 115 -4.65 0.62 0.04
N GLY A 116 -4.25 -0.28 -0.88
CA GLY A 116 -2.96 -0.97 -0.91
C GLY A 116 -2.60 -1.93 0.22
N ARG A 117 -3.52 -2.21 1.15
CA ARG A 117 -3.19 -2.92 2.41
C ARG A 117 -3.88 -4.27 2.59
N ILE A 118 -4.91 -4.61 1.80
CA ILE A 118 -5.65 -5.87 1.95
C ILE A 118 -5.96 -6.45 0.56
N LEU A 119 -5.65 -7.73 0.34
CA LEU A 119 -6.01 -8.52 -0.84
C LEU A 119 -6.74 -9.78 -0.40
N GLY A 120 -7.93 -10.02 -0.91
CA GLY A 120 -8.72 -11.20 -0.55
C GLY A 120 -10.11 -11.15 -1.14
N ASN A 121 -10.95 -12.13 -0.79
CA ASN A 121 -12.37 -12.11 -1.18
C ASN A 121 -13.14 -11.00 -0.42
N LYS A 122 -14.37 -10.70 -0.86
CA LYS A 122 -15.19 -9.63 -0.28
C LYS A 122 -15.43 -9.82 1.23
N ASP A 123 -15.54 -11.06 1.69
CA ASP A 123 -15.81 -11.38 3.10
C ASP A 123 -14.56 -11.21 3.98
N PHE A 124 -13.39 -11.61 3.48
CA PHE A 124 -12.09 -11.39 4.10
C PHE A 124 -11.79 -9.90 4.22
N ILE A 125 -12.03 -9.13 3.15
CA ILE A 125 -11.87 -7.67 3.16
C ILE A 125 -12.78 -7.06 4.24
N LYS A 126 -14.07 -7.42 4.27
CA LYS A 126 -15.01 -6.93 5.29
C LYS A 126 -14.57 -7.31 6.71
N GLY A 127 -14.12 -8.54 6.93
CA GLY A 127 -13.64 -9.01 8.23
C GLY A 127 -12.37 -8.28 8.70
N ALA A 128 -11.40 -8.11 7.80
CA ALA A 128 -10.15 -7.41 8.07
C ALA A 128 -10.35 -5.90 8.34
N LEU A 129 -11.33 -5.28 7.67
CA LEU A 129 -11.73 -3.89 7.95
C LEU A 129 -12.49 -3.77 9.28
N LYS A 130 -13.33 -4.75 9.63
CA LYS A 130 -14.10 -4.77 10.88
C LYS A 130 -13.21 -4.93 12.13
N GLN A 131 -12.07 -5.63 12.02
CA GLN A 131 -11.07 -5.75 13.09
C GLN A 131 -10.22 -4.49 13.25
N ASN A 132 -10.14 -3.62 12.24
CA ASN A 132 -9.46 -2.31 12.27
C ASN A 132 -10.41 -1.16 12.66
N LYS A 133 -11.37 -1.42 13.56
CA LYS A 133 -12.35 -0.42 14.02
C LYS A 133 -11.78 0.72 14.89
N GLU A 134 -10.47 0.96 14.84
CA GLU A 134 -9.84 2.21 15.28
C GLU A 134 -9.10 2.85 14.10
N LYS A 135 -9.85 3.27 13.08
CA LYS A 135 -9.54 4.46 12.30
C LYS A 135 -10.87 4.96 11.78
N VAL A 136 -11.32 6.00 12.46
CA VAL A 136 -12.54 6.76 12.20
C VAL A 136 -12.43 7.29 10.76
N SER A 137 -12.93 6.51 9.80
CA SER A 137 -13.20 6.99 8.45
C SER A 137 -14.52 7.74 8.53
N THR A 138 -14.44 9.03 8.81
CA THR A 138 -15.59 9.92 8.64
C THR A 138 -15.15 11.11 7.82
N GLU A 139 -16.14 11.69 7.15
CA GLU A 139 -16.10 12.59 6.00
C GLU A 139 -15.43 13.95 6.28
N ILE A 140 -14.32 13.97 7.00
CA ILE A 140 -13.59 15.20 7.28
C ILE A 140 -12.72 15.60 6.08
N THR A 141 -12.94 16.81 5.61
CA THR A 141 -12.22 17.44 4.51
C THR A 141 -10.89 18.05 5.00
N ILE A 142 -9.95 18.27 4.07
CA ILE A 142 -8.68 18.93 4.40
C ILE A 142 -8.95 20.35 4.96
N GLU A 143 -9.94 21.03 4.41
CA GLU A 143 -10.39 22.36 4.80
C GLU A 143 -10.85 22.40 6.26
N GLN A 144 -11.62 21.41 6.71
CA GLN A 144 -12.04 21.31 8.12
C GLN A 144 -10.86 21.10 9.07
N ILE A 145 -9.89 20.25 8.69
CA ILE A 145 -8.66 20.06 9.49
C ILE A 145 -7.87 21.38 9.56
N VAL A 146 -7.76 22.07 8.42
CA VAL A 146 -7.05 23.36 8.32
C VAL A 146 -7.71 24.40 9.21
N ASP A 147 -9.03 24.50 9.20
CA ASP A 147 -9.77 25.48 10.01
C ASP A 147 -9.61 25.25 11.52
N VAL A 148 -9.66 24.00 11.96
CA VAL A 148 -9.44 23.63 13.37
C VAL A 148 -8.03 24.03 13.80
N VAL A 149 -7.01 23.62 13.03
CA VAL A 149 -5.62 23.90 13.39
C VAL A 149 -5.30 25.39 13.28
N ALA A 150 -5.86 26.09 12.28
CA ALA A 150 -5.71 27.53 12.08
C ALA A 150 -6.22 28.32 13.30
N LYS A 151 -7.39 27.94 13.86
CA LYS A 151 -7.93 28.54 15.08
C LYS A 151 -7.03 28.29 16.29
N VAL A 152 -6.59 27.05 16.51
CA VAL A 152 -5.76 26.69 17.67
C VAL A 152 -4.36 27.34 17.61
N TYR A 153 -3.77 27.42 16.42
CA TYR A 153 -2.48 28.10 16.22
C TYR A 153 -2.61 29.61 16.05
N GLN A 154 -3.82 30.17 15.97
CA GLN A 154 -4.06 31.59 15.71
C GLN A 154 -3.36 32.07 14.42
N VAL A 155 -3.46 31.28 13.36
CA VAL A 155 -2.89 31.56 12.03
C VAL A 155 -4.02 31.65 11.03
N SER A 156 -3.99 32.65 10.14
CA SER A 156 -4.99 32.76 9.07
C SER A 156 -4.82 31.61 8.04
N PRO A 157 -5.90 31.00 7.52
CA PRO A 157 -5.80 30.01 6.45
C PRO A 157 -4.98 30.48 5.23
N MET A 158 -5.03 31.79 4.91
CA MET A 158 -4.23 32.38 3.83
C MET A 158 -2.72 32.36 4.13
N GLU A 159 -2.30 32.44 5.39
CA GLU A 159 -0.89 32.35 5.75
C GLU A 159 -0.35 30.93 5.57
N LEU A 160 -1.20 29.92 5.76
CA LEU A 160 -0.83 28.51 5.57
C LEU A 160 -0.57 28.19 4.09
N THR A 161 -1.32 28.77 3.17
CA THR A 161 -1.11 28.63 1.71
C THR A 161 -0.09 29.63 1.15
N SER A 162 0.23 30.70 1.89
CA SER A 162 1.22 31.71 1.49
C SER A 162 2.61 31.13 1.32
N ALA A 163 3.48 31.87 0.60
CA ALA A 163 4.90 31.57 0.46
C ALA A 163 5.72 31.67 1.77
N SER A 164 5.13 32.16 2.87
CA SER A 164 5.81 32.38 4.15
C SER A 164 6.48 31.12 4.71
N ARG A 165 7.73 31.30 5.17
CA ARG A 165 8.55 30.29 5.86
C ARG A 165 8.69 30.57 7.35
N ALA A 166 7.87 31.46 7.90
CA ALA A 166 7.85 31.73 9.32
C ALA A 166 7.62 30.44 10.12
N ARG A 167 8.29 30.33 11.27
CA ARG A 167 8.31 29.11 12.09
C ARG A 167 6.90 28.66 12.48
N HIS A 168 6.04 29.60 12.80
CA HIS A 168 4.71 29.35 13.34
C HIS A 168 3.72 28.79 12.29
N PRO A 169 3.52 29.41 11.09
CA PRO A 169 2.75 28.80 10.01
C PRO A 169 3.34 27.49 9.45
N ALA A 170 4.67 27.36 9.46
CA ALA A 170 5.32 26.13 9.04
C ALA A 170 4.98 24.97 9.99
N GLU A 171 5.03 25.21 11.30
CA GLU A 171 4.64 24.21 12.29
C GLU A 171 3.17 23.80 12.15
N ALA A 172 2.26 24.77 11.99
CA ALA A 172 0.83 24.51 11.77
C ALA A 172 0.59 23.62 10.54
N ARG A 173 1.25 23.89 9.39
CA ARG A 173 1.18 23.02 8.19
C ARG A 173 1.61 21.59 8.46
N ALA A 174 2.68 21.40 9.24
CA ALA A 174 3.16 20.06 9.57
C ALA A 174 2.23 19.34 10.55
N ILE A 175 1.60 20.05 11.48
CA ILE A 175 0.59 19.47 12.38
C ILE A 175 -0.65 19.04 11.59
N ILE A 176 -1.15 19.87 10.67
CA ILE A 176 -2.26 19.52 9.77
C ILE A 176 -1.93 18.25 8.99
N ALA A 177 -0.76 18.20 8.37
CA ALA A 177 -0.34 17.03 7.60
C ALA A 177 -0.17 15.78 8.48
N LEU A 178 0.37 15.92 9.70
CA LEU A 178 0.50 14.81 10.65
C LEU A 178 -0.86 14.25 11.04
N ILE A 179 -1.81 15.11 11.39
CA ILE A 179 -3.15 14.68 11.78
C ILE A 179 -3.85 13.99 10.62
N GLY A 180 -3.84 14.60 9.43
CA GLY A 180 -4.49 14.02 8.27
C GLY A 180 -3.92 12.67 7.87
N MET A 181 -2.60 12.48 7.97
CA MET A 181 -1.96 11.19 7.69
C MET A 181 -2.20 10.13 8.76
N ASP A 182 -2.22 10.53 10.02
CA ASP A 182 -2.32 9.59 11.12
C ASP A 182 -3.78 9.18 11.38
N HIS A 183 -4.75 10.08 11.14
CA HIS A 183 -6.15 9.93 11.57
C HIS A 183 -7.21 10.07 10.48
N CYS A 184 -6.95 10.76 9.36
CA CYS A 184 -8.01 11.12 8.39
C CYS A 184 -7.76 10.56 6.96
N ASP A 185 -6.98 9.48 6.84
CA ASP A 185 -6.66 8.78 5.58
C ASP A 185 -6.10 9.64 4.42
N PHE A 186 -5.57 10.83 4.72
CA PHE A 186 -4.89 11.67 3.74
C PHE A 186 -3.42 11.28 3.56
N SER A 187 -2.89 11.50 2.37
CA SER A 187 -1.47 11.35 2.08
C SER A 187 -0.73 12.68 2.27
N LEU A 188 0.59 12.63 2.48
CA LEU A 188 1.41 13.84 2.46
C LEU A 188 1.31 14.60 1.13
N SER A 189 1.01 13.89 0.04
CA SER A 189 0.85 14.49 -1.30
C SER A 189 -0.34 15.44 -1.34
N ASP A 190 -1.43 15.08 -0.68
CA ASP A 190 -2.66 15.88 -0.65
C ASP A 190 -2.39 17.24 0.01
N PHE A 191 -1.65 17.24 1.13
CA PHE A 191 -1.22 18.47 1.80
C PHE A 191 -0.18 19.27 1.03
N THR A 192 0.72 18.61 0.28
CA THR A 192 1.67 19.34 -0.58
C THR A 192 0.95 20.08 -1.70
N HIS A 193 -0.10 19.48 -2.26
CA HIS A 193 -0.95 20.12 -3.26
C HIS A 193 -1.76 21.27 -2.63
N TYR A 194 -2.44 21.00 -1.52
CA TYR A 194 -3.27 21.98 -0.81
C TYR A 194 -2.50 23.24 -0.39
N PHE A 195 -1.31 23.08 0.21
CA PHE A 195 -0.48 24.21 0.65
C PHE A 195 0.44 24.80 -0.43
N ASN A 196 0.42 24.26 -1.65
CA ASN A 196 1.35 24.62 -2.73
C ASN A 196 2.83 24.55 -2.27
N ARG A 197 3.22 23.40 -1.70
CA ARG A 197 4.56 23.15 -1.15
C ARG A 197 5.26 21.97 -1.79
N ASN A 198 6.59 22.02 -1.83
CA ASN A 198 7.35 20.88 -2.34
C ASN A 198 7.37 19.70 -1.34
N MET A 199 7.29 18.48 -1.87
CA MET A 199 7.29 17.24 -1.09
C MET A 199 8.50 17.10 -0.15
N PRO A 200 9.76 17.39 -0.56
CA PRO A 200 10.91 17.24 0.31
C PRO A 200 10.89 18.17 1.53
N SER A 201 10.46 19.42 1.37
CA SER A 201 10.38 20.37 2.48
C SER A 201 9.26 20.00 3.45
N MET A 202 8.07 19.62 2.94
CA MET A 202 6.97 19.18 3.79
C MET A 202 7.32 17.92 4.57
N SER A 203 7.96 16.93 3.92
CA SER A 203 8.39 15.71 4.59
C SER A 203 9.39 15.97 5.71
N ARG A 204 10.36 16.86 5.49
CA ARG A 204 11.34 17.25 6.53
C ARG A 204 10.63 17.95 7.69
N LEU A 205 9.74 18.90 7.40
CA LEU A 205 9.01 19.67 8.40
C LEU A 205 8.14 18.77 9.30
N VAL A 206 7.39 17.84 8.69
CA VAL A 206 6.60 16.82 9.39
C VAL A 206 7.49 15.97 10.30
N LYS A 207 8.64 15.51 9.80
CA LYS A 207 9.59 14.72 10.59
C LYS A 207 10.11 15.50 11.80
N ASP A 208 10.50 16.76 11.60
CA ASP A 208 11.04 17.61 12.66
C ASP A 208 9.97 17.91 13.72
N VAL A 209 8.72 18.17 13.33
CA VAL A 209 7.60 18.36 14.27
C VAL A 209 7.29 17.07 15.03
N ARG A 210 7.26 15.91 14.36
CA ARG A 210 7.04 14.61 15.02
C ARG A 210 8.10 14.32 16.09
N THR A 211 9.38 14.63 15.83
CA THR A 211 10.45 14.50 16.82
C THR A 211 10.34 15.50 17.97
N ARG A 212 9.76 16.69 17.74
CA ARG A 212 9.52 17.67 18.81
C ARG A 212 8.32 17.29 19.69
N LEU A 213 7.27 16.72 19.11
CA LEU A 213 6.11 16.23 19.85
C LEU A 213 6.49 15.19 20.91
N THR A 214 7.45 14.30 20.62
CA THR A 214 7.92 13.31 21.61
C THR A 214 8.73 13.92 22.76
N LYS A 215 9.18 15.18 22.63
CA LYS A 215 10.06 15.84 23.61
C LYS A 215 9.35 16.95 24.40
N SER A 216 8.20 17.41 23.94
CA SER A 216 7.49 18.55 24.51
C SER A 216 6.08 18.16 24.90
N GLN A 217 5.84 18.08 26.20
CA GLN A 217 4.53 17.75 26.76
C GLN A 217 3.46 18.77 26.33
N SER A 218 3.78 20.07 26.35
CA SER A 218 2.84 21.12 25.93
C SER A 218 2.43 21.03 24.46
N MET A 219 3.34 20.61 23.57
CA MET A 219 2.99 20.35 22.17
C MET A 219 2.13 19.10 22.02
N HIS A 220 2.38 18.08 22.84
CA HIS A 220 1.58 16.85 22.85
C HIS A 220 0.16 17.11 23.33
N GLU A 221 -0.02 17.82 24.45
CA GLU A 221 -1.33 18.23 24.98
C GLU A 221 -2.12 19.05 23.95
N ARG A 222 -1.47 19.99 23.26
CA ARG A 222 -2.09 20.75 22.18
C ARG A 222 -2.52 19.86 21.01
N MET A 223 -1.71 18.86 20.66
CA MET A 223 -2.04 17.91 19.59
C MET A 223 -3.25 17.05 19.97
N GLU A 224 -3.32 16.53 21.20
CA GLU A 224 -4.48 15.78 21.67
C GLU A 224 -5.75 16.65 21.67
N HIS A 225 -5.67 17.91 22.14
CA HIS A 225 -6.81 18.83 22.08
C HIS A 225 -7.33 19.06 20.66
N ILE A 226 -6.44 19.17 19.67
CA ILE A 226 -6.83 19.32 18.27
C ILE A 226 -7.51 18.03 17.76
N LYS A 227 -6.99 16.85 18.14
CA LYS A 227 -7.60 15.57 17.76
C LYS A 227 -9.01 15.45 18.32
N ASP A 228 -9.24 15.79 19.58
CA ASP A 228 -10.56 15.72 20.20
C ASP A 228 -11.59 16.58 19.44
N GLN A 229 -11.18 17.78 19.00
CA GLN A 229 -12.04 18.65 18.20
C GLN A 229 -12.35 18.05 16.82
N ILE A 230 -11.36 17.44 16.18
CA ILE A 230 -11.50 16.79 14.87
C ILE A 230 -12.42 15.57 14.97
N THR A 231 -12.26 14.74 16.00
CA THR A 231 -13.15 13.60 16.28
C THR A 231 -14.58 14.06 16.52
N THR A 232 -14.77 15.14 17.30
CA THR A 232 -16.10 15.71 17.56
C THR A 232 -16.79 16.18 16.26
N ILE A 233 -16.06 16.88 15.37
CA ILE A 233 -16.59 17.33 14.07
C ILE A 233 -16.89 16.16 13.16
N SER A 234 -16.10 15.09 13.28
CA SER A 234 -16.22 13.90 12.48
C SER A 234 -17.39 12.99 12.90
N GLU A 235 -17.88 13.11 14.13
CA GLU A 235 -19.01 12.34 14.68
C GLU A 235 -20.36 13.09 14.59
N ALA A 236 -20.34 14.39 14.26
CA ALA A 236 -21.51 15.26 14.13
C ALA A 236 -22.09 15.25 12.71
#